data_AF-A0A5N6U7G7-F1
#
_entry.id   AF-A0A5N6U7G7-F1
#
_cell.length_a   1.000
_cell.length_b   1.000
_cell.length_c   1.000
_cell.angle_alpha   90.00
_cell.angle_beta   90.00
_cell.angle_gamma   90.00
#
_symmetry.space_group_name_H-M   'P 1'
#
loop_
_entity.id
_entity.type
_entity.pdbx_description
1 polymer ?
#
loop_
_entity_poly.entity_id
_entity_poly.type
_entity_poly.pdbx_seq_one_letter_code
_entity_poly.pdbx_strand_id
1 'polypeptide(L)'
;MRNAASWTWRAGPHRLQLDQYFRKNYKGAFRSRGVLVRNADAAHSSVRSRRGNHSWKRLLFQLALADFAAFCPSKDSQPATIDNTDYTVTCEKSYISPIPINVLGNATPEDCARHCTSETTCVAIIWDQGNCWQFDSAPTGPISATGAIAMKPGVKTVPPTCQDTLQQCEADKQQALSDKQASDLSLAECEKRYTDALGPHHNCAKDNEIVTASNGKRYSARCKRGTGTGSVVISPMKSYIARQGCIDDCSRTTSCTAVQYSAALRQCHRYSNIGINYGSNTHYDAYLAI
;
A
#
# COMPACT_ATOMS: atom_id res chain seq x y z
N MET A 1 36.00 -7.58 31.06
CA MET A 1 35.29 -6.29 31.26
C MET A 1 35.58 -5.44 30.03
N ARG A 2 34.56 -5.17 29.20
CA ARG A 2 34.69 -4.46 27.91
C ARG A 2 34.41 -2.97 28.12
N ASN A 3 35.34 -2.11 27.73
CA ASN A 3 35.15 -0.67 27.70
C ASN A 3 34.40 -0.28 26.42
N ALA A 4 33.22 0.33 26.58
CA ALA A 4 32.44 0.92 25.50
C ALA A 4 32.91 2.37 25.28
N ALA A 5 33.46 2.67 24.10
CA ALA A 5 33.72 4.04 23.68
C ALA A 5 32.48 4.60 22.99
N SER A 6 31.86 5.62 23.57
CA SER A 6 30.77 6.38 22.95
C SER A 6 31.34 7.38 21.95
N TRP A 7 30.97 7.27 20.67
CA TRP A 7 31.26 8.31 19.68
C TRP A 7 30.06 9.24 19.59
N THR A 8 30.24 10.50 20.00
CA THR A 8 29.29 11.58 19.75
C THR A 8 29.68 12.27 18.44
N TRP A 9 28.78 12.24 17.46
CA TRP A 9 28.95 12.94 16.19
C TRP A 9 28.72 14.44 16.42
N ARG A 10 29.79 15.26 16.34
CA ARG A 10 29.66 16.71 16.18
C ARG A 10 29.49 17.04 14.71
N ALA A 11 28.41 17.72 14.36
CA ALA A 11 28.23 18.32 13.04
C ALA A 11 29.34 19.37 12.80
N GLY A 12 30.22 19.10 11.83
CA GLY A 12 31.32 19.98 11.45
C GLY A 12 30.89 21.14 10.54
N PRO A 13 31.74 22.18 10.39
CA PRO A 13 31.42 23.47 9.76
C PRO A 13 31.26 23.47 8.22
N HIS A 14 31.31 22.33 7.54
CA HIS A 14 31.31 22.27 6.06
C HIS A 14 29.97 22.63 5.40
N ARG A 15 28.84 22.58 6.12
CA ARG A 15 27.52 22.96 5.58
C ARG A 15 27.48 24.42 5.12
N LEU A 16 28.24 25.31 5.77
CA LEU A 16 28.28 26.73 5.41
C LEU A 16 29.04 27.01 4.11
N GLN A 17 29.98 26.16 3.71
CA GLN A 17 30.78 26.39 2.50
C GLN A 17 29.99 26.10 1.23
N LEU A 18 29.22 25.01 1.19
CA LEU A 18 28.31 24.70 0.08
C LEU A 18 27.19 25.75 -0.03
N ASP A 19 26.53 26.07 1.09
CA ASP A 19 25.48 27.07 1.11
C ASP A 19 26.00 28.46 0.71
N GLN A 20 27.23 28.84 1.12
CA GLN A 20 27.86 30.07 0.67
C GLN A 20 28.33 30.01 -0.79
N TYR A 21 28.83 28.88 -1.27
CA TYR A 21 29.23 28.70 -2.68
C TYR A 21 28.00 28.80 -3.60
N PHE A 22 26.91 28.12 -3.26
CA PHE A 22 25.63 28.24 -3.98
C PHE A 22 25.05 29.66 -3.86
N ARG A 23 25.05 30.27 -2.67
CA ARG A 23 24.54 31.65 -2.52
C ARG A 23 25.41 32.71 -3.20
N LYS A 24 26.74 32.52 -3.28
CA LYS A 24 27.63 33.50 -3.93
C LYS A 24 27.59 33.37 -5.46
N ASN A 25 27.54 32.15 -5.99
CA ASN A 25 27.59 31.93 -7.43
C ASN A 25 26.21 32.01 -8.13
N TYR A 26 25.10 31.78 -7.42
CA TYR A 26 23.76 31.70 -8.04
C TYR A 26 22.81 32.84 -7.65
N LYS A 27 23.29 33.88 -6.96
CA LYS A 27 22.48 35.06 -6.61
C LYS A 27 21.98 35.89 -7.80
N GLY A 28 22.39 35.56 -9.04
CA GLY A 28 22.01 36.28 -10.26
C GLY A 28 20.77 35.75 -11.01
N ALA A 29 20.31 34.52 -10.72
CA ALA A 29 19.28 33.88 -11.55
C ALA A 29 17.82 34.12 -11.09
N PHE A 30 17.61 34.74 -9.92
CA PHE A 30 16.27 35.10 -9.42
C PHE A 30 15.91 36.56 -9.78
N ARG A 31 15.73 36.85 -11.07
CA ARG A 31 14.95 38.01 -11.52
C ARG A 31 13.71 37.51 -12.26
N SER A 32 12.69 37.14 -11.51
CA SER A 32 11.33 37.05 -12.03
C SER A 32 10.91 38.42 -12.58
N ARG A 33 10.54 38.46 -13.87
CA ARG A 33 9.89 39.63 -14.48
C ARG A 33 8.51 39.80 -13.85
N GLY A 34 8.43 40.56 -12.76
CA GLY A 34 7.17 41.09 -12.24
C GLY A 34 6.76 42.30 -13.05
N VAL A 35 5.75 42.14 -13.91
CA VAL A 35 5.03 43.25 -14.54
C VAL A 35 4.17 43.91 -13.46
N LEU A 36 4.55 45.11 -13.05
CA LEU A 36 3.81 45.96 -12.11
C LEU A 36 2.73 46.73 -12.87
N VAL A 37 1.48 46.27 -12.80
CA VAL A 37 0.31 47.12 -13.05
C VAL A 37 -0.02 47.82 -11.74
N ARG A 38 0.18 49.15 -11.69
CA ARG A 38 -0.28 50.00 -10.59
C ARG A 38 -1.75 50.32 -10.82
N ASN A 39 -2.61 49.97 -9.87
CA ASN A 39 -3.85 50.71 -9.62
C ASN A 39 -3.87 51.11 -8.15
N ALA A 40 -4.15 52.39 -7.95
CA ALA A 40 -4.23 53.06 -6.66
C ALA A 40 -5.61 52.83 -6.02
N ASP A 41 -5.67 53.21 -4.75
CA ASP A 41 -6.86 53.47 -3.94
C ASP A 41 -7.52 52.27 -3.24
N ALA A 42 -7.22 52.14 -1.94
CA ALA A 42 -8.21 52.21 -0.85
C ALA A 42 -7.55 51.83 0.47
N ALA A 43 -7.50 52.79 1.38
CA ALA A 43 -7.06 52.60 2.76
C ALA A 43 -8.13 51.80 3.54
N HIS A 44 -7.77 50.60 3.99
CA HIS A 44 -8.53 49.88 5.02
C HIS A 44 -7.55 49.26 6.03
N SER A 45 -7.75 49.64 7.28
CA SER A 45 -6.97 49.23 8.45
C SER A 45 -7.07 47.72 8.69
N SER A 46 -6.11 46.95 8.17
CA SER A 46 -6.00 45.51 8.41
C SER A 46 -5.07 45.26 9.61
N VAL A 47 -5.62 44.73 10.69
CA VAL A 47 -4.87 44.11 11.79
C VAL A 47 -4.06 42.94 11.23
N ARG A 48 -2.75 43.16 11.03
CA ARG A 48 -1.81 42.13 10.55
C ARG A 48 -1.62 41.06 11.63
N SER A 49 -2.41 39.98 11.54
CA SER A 49 -2.11 38.72 12.21
C SER A 49 -0.82 38.13 11.63
N ARG A 50 0.31 38.39 12.32
CA ARG A 50 1.66 37.84 12.02
C ARG A 50 1.82 36.38 12.48
N ARG A 51 0.78 35.54 12.40
CA ARG A 51 0.85 34.13 12.78
C ARG A 51 0.25 33.26 11.66
N GLY A 52 1.10 32.68 10.80
CA GLY A 52 0.59 31.74 9.79
C GLY A 52 1.62 31.03 8.88
N ASN A 53 2.76 31.63 8.55
CA ASN A 53 3.62 31.10 7.47
C ASN A 53 4.72 30.11 7.86
N HIS A 54 4.74 29.61 9.11
CA HIS A 54 5.77 28.65 9.53
C HIS A 54 5.35 27.17 9.40
N SER A 55 4.09 26.87 9.15
CA SER A 55 3.59 25.49 9.09
C SER A 55 4.03 24.75 7.81
N TRP A 56 3.87 25.36 6.64
CA TRP A 56 4.14 24.73 5.34
C TRP A 56 5.62 24.37 5.12
N LYS A 57 6.55 25.19 5.63
CA LYS A 57 7.99 24.90 5.51
C LYS A 57 8.42 23.64 6.26
N ARG A 58 7.74 23.30 7.37
CA ARG A 58 8.03 22.06 8.10
C ARG A 58 7.52 20.84 7.35
N LEU A 59 6.36 20.95 6.70
CA LEU A 59 5.79 19.84 5.92
C LEU A 59 6.66 19.50 4.71
N LEU A 60 7.14 20.51 3.97
CA LEU A 60 8.03 20.28 2.82
C LEU A 60 9.36 19.61 3.23
N PHE A 61 9.92 19.98 4.38
CA PHE A 61 11.14 19.36 4.88
C PHE A 61 10.93 17.91 5.30
N GLN A 62 9.76 17.57 5.87
CA GLN A 62 9.44 16.19 6.25
C GLN A 62 9.26 15.28 5.02
N LEU A 63 8.66 15.78 3.93
CA LEU A 63 8.52 15.04 2.69
C LEU A 63 9.88 14.75 2.05
N ALA A 64 10.75 15.76 1.94
CA ALA A 64 12.10 15.58 1.40
C ALA A 64 12.91 14.55 2.21
N LEU A 65 12.73 14.48 3.53
CA LEU A 65 13.40 13.49 4.35
C LEU A 65 12.92 12.05 4.06
N ALA A 66 11.62 11.88 3.78
CA ALA A 66 11.05 10.59 3.42
C ALA A 66 11.56 10.10 2.05
N ASP A 67 11.60 10.99 1.06
CA ASP A 67 12.15 10.70 -0.27
C ASP A 67 13.63 10.32 -0.18
N PHE A 68 14.40 11.06 0.63
CA PHE A 68 15.79 10.74 0.88
C PHE A 68 15.97 9.35 1.49
N ALA A 69 15.20 9.02 2.54
CA ALA A 69 15.29 7.73 3.21
C ALA A 69 14.87 6.55 2.32
N ALA A 70 13.93 6.77 1.40
CA ALA A 70 13.50 5.76 0.43
C ALA A 70 14.62 5.42 -0.57
N PHE A 71 15.35 6.43 -1.05
CA PHE A 71 16.45 6.25 -2.02
C PHE A 71 17.78 5.85 -1.39
N CYS A 72 18.02 6.20 -0.12
CA CYS A 72 19.31 6.04 0.56
C CYS A 72 19.21 5.25 1.88
N PRO A 73 18.87 3.94 1.85
CA PRO A 73 18.62 3.20 3.08
C PRO A 73 19.87 2.76 3.86
N SER A 74 21.04 2.55 3.23
CA SER A 74 22.20 2.03 4.00
C SER A 74 23.60 2.07 3.37
N LYS A 75 23.78 2.28 2.05
CA LYS A 75 25.14 2.29 1.45
C LYS A 75 25.25 3.30 0.32
N ASP A 76 26.43 3.87 0.18
CA ASP A 76 26.83 4.62 -1.00
C ASP A 76 27.02 3.70 -2.21
N SER A 77 26.86 4.26 -3.42
CA SER A 77 27.07 3.58 -4.71
C SER A 77 26.16 2.37 -4.94
N GLN A 78 24.89 2.46 -4.49
CA GLN A 78 23.92 1.42 -4.80
C GLN A 78 23.40 1.59 -6.23
N PRO A 79 23.29 0.48 -7.00
CA PRO A 79 22.58 0.51 -8.26
C PRO A 79 21.08 0.68 -7.98
N ALA A 80 20.43 1.59 -8.71
CA ALA A 80 18.97 1.76 -8.71
C ALA A 80 18.47 1.79 -10.15
N THR A 81 17.51 0.95 -10.48
CA THR A 81 16.91 0.95 -11.82
C THR A 81 15.69 1.85 -11.84
N ILE A 82 15.71 2.88 -12.69
CA ILE A 82 14.62 3.85 -12.86
C ILE A 82 14.28 3.89 -14.35
N ASP A 83 13.04 3.51 -14.70
CA ASP A 83 12.55 3.48 -16.09
C ASP A 83 13.51 2.79 -17.07
N ASN A 84 14.02 1.61 -16.68
CA ASN A 84 15.00 0.79 -17.43
C ASN A 84 16.39 1.42 -17.60
N THR A 85 16.71 2.47 -16.85
CA THR A 85 18.07 3.00 -16.78
C THR A 85 18.64 2.69 -15.40
N ASP A 86 19.77 1.99 -15.38
CA ASP A 86 20.50 1.74 -14.15
C ASP A 86 21.25 3.01 -13.74
N TYR A 87 21.05 3.46 -12.51
CA TYR A 87 21.73 4.61 -11.92
C TYR A 87 22.69 4.13 -10.84
N THR A 88 23.90 4.71 -10.81
CA THR A 88 24.75 4.64 -9.62
C THR A 88 24.36 5.78 -8.68
N VAL A 89 23.71 5.41 -7.57
CA VAL A 89 23.22 6.36 -6.55
C VAL A 89 24.25 6.50 -5.44
N THR A 90 24.65 7.73 -5.14
CA THR A 90 25.57 8.05 -4.04
C THR A 90 24.90 9.01 -3.07
N CYS A 91 24.84 8.63 -1.80
CA CYS A 91 24.05 9.32 -0.78
C CYS A 91 24.92 10.29 0.00
N GLU A 92 24.33 11.39 0.47
CA GLU A 92 25.05 12.47 1.16
C GLU A 92 26.26 13.01 0.38
N LYS A 93 26.20 12.94 -0.96
CA LYS A 93 27.25 13.41 -1.86
C LYS A 93 26.73 14.41 -2.86
N SER A 94 27.62 15.30 -3.29
CA SER A 94 27.41 16.28 -4.34
C SER A 94 28.68 16.38 -5.21
N TYR A 95 28.69 17.23 -6.22
CA TYR A 95 29.84 17.50 -7.08
C TYR A 95 30.15 19.00 -7.10
N ILE A 96 31.43 19.36 -7.15
CA ILE A 96 31.86 20.77 -7.15
C ILE A 96 31.89 21.36 -8.57
N SER A 97 32.33 20.57 -9.54
CA SER A 97 32.69 21.06 -10.87
C SER A 97 32.28 20.03 -11.92
N PRO A 98 31.77 20.43 -13.09
CA PRO A 98 31.47 21.82 -13.49
C PRO A 98 30.33 22.45 -12.65
N ILE A 99 30.01 23.71 -12.90
CA ILE A 99 28.88 24.40 -12.26
C ILE A 99 27.57 23.73 -12.70
N PRO A 100 26.78 23.13 -11.80
CA PRO A 100 25.50 22.53 -12.19
C PRO A 100 24.45 23.56 -12.58
N ILE A 101 23.47 23.12 -13.36
CA ILE A 101 22.30 23.90 -13.74
C ILE A 101 21.10 23.40 -12.94
N ASN A 102 20.35 24.30 -12.29
CA ASN A 102 19.07 23.92 -11.67
C ASN A 102 18.03 23.75 -12.79
N VAL A 103 17.54 22.52 -12.95
CA VAL A 103 16.64 22.14 -14.04
C VAL A 103 15.20 21.91 -13.58
N LEU A 104 15.00 21.48 -12.33
CA LEU A 104 13.67 21.20 -11.77
C LEU A 104 13.62 21.55 -10.28
N GLY A 105 12.46 22.00 -9.80
CA GLY A 105 12.19 22.29 -8.39
C GLY A 105 10.92 21.59 -7.90
N ASN A 106 10.85 21.34 -6.59
CA ASN A 106 9.83 20.50 -5.94
C ASN A 106 9.69 19.09 -6.57
N ALA A 107 10.79 18.52 -7.03
CA ALA A 107 10.86 17.20 -7.65
C ALA A 107 11.28 16.12 -6.65
N THR A 108 10.92 14.86 -6.89
CA THR A 108 11.50 13.72 -6.15
C THR A 108 12.85 13.29 -6.75
N PRO A 109 13.64 12.44 -6.08
CA PRO A 109 14.86 11.88 -6.66
C PRO A 109 14.62 11.15 -8.00
N GLU A 110 13.53 10.38 -8.09
CA GLU A 110 13.13 9.67 -9.31
C GLU A 110 12.84 10.64 -10.46
N ASP A 111 12.15 11.75 -10.17
CA ASP A 111 11.86 12.78 -11.17
C ASP A 111 13.15 13.42 -11.72
N CYS A 112 14.14 13.70 -10.84
CA CYS A 112 15.44 14.15 -11.29
C CYS A 112 16.12 13.11 -12.19
N ALA A 113 16.09 11.84 -11.81
CA ALA A 113 16.72 10.78 -12.61
C ALA A 113 16.07 10.69 -14.00
N ARG A 114 14.73 10.66 -14.08
CA ARG A 114 13.99 10.65 -15.36
C ARG A 114 14.34 11.84 -16.24
N HIS A 115 14.44 13.03 -15.65
CA HIS A 115 14.85 14.22 -16.39
C HIS A 115 16.25 14.05 -16.99
N CYS A 116 17.20 13.55 -16.19
CA CYS A 116 18.53 13.22 -16.68
C CYS A 116 18.52 12.15 -17.79
N THR A 117 17.63 11.15 -17.73
CA THR A 117 17.50 10.14 -18.80
C THR A 117 17.01 10.77 -20.12
N SER A 118 16.11 11.76 -20.03
CA SER A 118 15.53 12.43 -21.19
C SER A 118 16.49 13.40 -21.88
N GLU A 119 17.45 13.96 -21.14
CA GLU A 119 18.42 14.92 -21.65
C GLU A 119 19.72 14.22 -22.08
N THR A 120 20.03 14.22 -23.37
CA THR A 120 21.22 13.54 -23.91
C THR A 120 22.55 14.10 -23.39
N THR A 121 22.55 15.34 -22.90
CA THR A 121 23.73 15.98 -22.33
C THR A 121 23.93 15.65 -20.86
N CYS A 122 22.93 15.12 -20.16
CA CYS A 122 23.02 14.88 -18.73
C CYS A 122 24.01 13.74 -18.41
N VAL A 123 25.13 14.09 -17.79
CA VAL A 123 26.16 13.14 -17.35
C VAL A 123 25.96 12.74 -15.88
N ALA A 124 25.40 13.64 -15.08
CA ALA A 124 25.04 13.38 -13.69
C ALA A 124 23.94 14.36 -13.25
N ILE A 125 23.19 13.97 -12.23
CA ILE A 125 22.19 14.84 -11.61
C ILE A 125 22.27 14.71 -10.09
N ILE A 126 22.02 15.81 -9.39
CA ILE A 126 21.94 15.83 -7.93
C ILE A 126 20.55 16.26 -7.54
N TRP A 127 19.91 15.49 -6.67
CA TRP A 127 18.73 15.91 -5.94
C TRP A 127 19.15 16.47 -4.57
N ASP A 128 18.70 17.69 -4.22
CA ASP A 128 18.89 18.28 -2.89
C ASP A 128 17.64 19.08 -2.50
N GLN A 129 16.96 18.62 -1.45
CA GLN A 129 15.78 19.28 -0.87
C GLN A 129 14.71 19.65 -1.92
N GLY A 130 14.42 18.72 -2.82
CA GLY A 130 13.43 18.90 -3.88
C GLY A 130 13.92 19.65 -5.11
N ASN A 131 15.21 20.01 -5.21
CA ASN A 131 15.77 20.63 -6.41
C ASN A 131 16.67 19.65 -7.16
N CYS A 132 16.59 19.68 -8.50
CA CYS A 132 17.44 18.91 -9.39
C CYS A 132 18.53 19.80 -9.99
N TRP A 133 19.78 19.36 -9.86
CA TRP A 133 20.96 20.04 -10.35
C TRP A 133 21.69 19.16 -11.36
N GLN A 134 21.59 19.49 -12.64
CA GLN A 134 22.15 18.73 -13.76
C GLN A 134 23.60 19.13 -14.06
N PHE A 135 24.41 18.15 -14.46
CA PHE A 135 25.78 18.33 -14.96
C PHE A 135 25.86 17.82 -16.39
N ASP A 136 26.25 18.69 -17.32
CA ASP A 136 26.40 18.33 -18.74
C ASP A 136 27.79 17.77 -19.10
N SER A 137 28.70 17.71 -18.12
CA SER A 137 30.01 17.10 -18.28
C SER A 137 30.38 16.28 -17.05
N ALA A 138 31.38 15.40 -17.20
CA ALA A 138 31.83 14.53 -16.13
C ALA A 138 32.19 15.35 -14.87
N PRO A 139 31.50 15.12 -13.73
CA PRO A 139 31.79 15.87 -12.54
C PRO A 139 33.12 15.44 -11.92
N THR A 140 33.84 16.41 -11.35
CA THR A 140 34.98 16.13 -10.47
C THR A 140 34.45 15.43 -9.21
N GLY A 141 35.22 14.48 -8.68
CA GLY A 141 34.78 13.47 -7.69
C GLY A 141 33.85 13.97 -6.56
N PRO A 142 33.05 13.06 -5.98
CA PRO A 142 32.00 13.43 -5.05
C PRO A 142 32.55 14.08 -3.78
N ILE A 143 31.85 15.11 -3.31
CA ILE A 143 32.09 15.77 -2.02
C ILE A 143 30.92 15.51 -1.08
N SER A 144 31.18 15.55 0.24
CA SER A 144 30.13 15.34 1.23
C SER A 144 29.14 16.52 1.24
N ALA A 145 27.84 16.20 1.12
CA ALA A 145 26.72 17.13 1.14
C ALA A 145 25.51 16.44 1.79
N THR A 146 25.28 16.71 3.08
CA THR A 146 24.22 16.06 3.86
C THR A 146 22.83 16.31 3.25
N GLY A 147 22.08 15.23 3.01
CA GLY A 147 20.74 15.27 2.44
C GLY A 147 20.68 15.36 0.91
N ALA A 148 21.83 15.43 0.23
CA ALA A 148 21.90 15.38 -1.22
C ALA A 148 22.06 13.94 -1.74
N ILE A 149 21.50 13.67 -2.92
CA ILE A 149 21.62 12.40 -3.62
C ILE A 149 22.23 12.67 -4.98
N ALA A 150 23.43 12.16 -5.22
CA ALA A 150 24.10 12.23 -6.51
C ALA A 150 23.82 10.96 -7.32
N MET A 151 23.31 11.13 -8.53
CA MET A 151 22.94 10.03 -9.42
C MET A 151 23.70 10.16 -10.73
N LYS A 152 24.35 9.08 -11.15
CA LYS A 152 24.97 8.97 -12.47
C LYS A 152 24.25 7.89 -13.27
N PRO A 153 23.69 8.20 -14.45
CA PRO A 153 23.17 7.17 -15.33
C PRO A 153 24.32 6.23 -15.70
N GLY A 154 24.09 4.94 -15.57
CA GLY A 154 24.95 3.89 -16.07
C GLY A 154 24.84 3.78 -17.58
N VAL A 155 25.45 2.73 -18.12
CA VAL A 155 25.20 2.36 -19.52
C VAL A 155 23.72 2.05 -19.63
N LYS A 156 23.00 2.74 -20.53
CA LYS A 156 21.63 2.37 -20.87
C LYS A 156 21.66 0.89 -21.19
N THR A 157 21.11 0.06 -20.32
CA THR A 157 20.86 -1.34 -20.66
C THR A 157 19.93 -1.25 -21.84
N VAL A 158 20.44 -1.62 -23.02
CA VAL A 158 19.61 -1.66 -24.22
C VAL A 158 18.45 -2.56 -23.82
N PRO A 159 17.21 -2.03 -23.73
CA PRO A 159 16.09 -2.87 -23.38
C PRO A 159 16.13 -4.05 -24.36
N PRO A 160 15.92 -5.29 -23.89
CA PRO A 160 15.96 -6.46 -24.76
C PRO A 160 15.17 -6.13 -26.03
N THR A 161 15.83 -6.28 -27.17
CA THR A 161 15.26 -5.93 -28.47
C THR A 161 13.85 -6.49 -28.56
N CYS A 162 12.91 -5.74 -29.15
CA CYS A 162 11.49 -6.11 -29.12
C CYS A 162 11.17 -7.53 -29.63
N GLN A 163 12.10 -8.18 -30.34
CA GLN A 163 12.00 -9.58 -30.73
C GLN A 163 12.11 -10.54 -29.54
N ASP A 164 13.03 -10.29 -28.61
CA ASP A 164 13.22 -11.13 -27.41
C ASP A 164 12.04 -10.97 -26.45
N THR A 165 11.47 -9.75 -26.38
CA THR A 165 10.28 -9.50 -25.55
C THR A 165 9.00 -10.05 -26.16
N LEU A 166 8.90 -10.18 -27.49
CA LEU A 166 7.71 -10.77 -28.12
C LEU A 166 7.67 -12.28 -27.94
N GLN A 167 8.80 -12.98 -28.10
CA GLN A 167 8.89 -14.40 -27.77
C GLN A 167 8.64 -14.65 -26.28
N GLN A 168 9.21 -13.81 -25.39
CA GLN A 168 8.94 -13.92 -23.97
C GLN A 168 7.46 -13.66 -23.65
N CYS A 169 6.84 -12.66 -24.27
CA CYS A 169 5.42 -12.35 -24.08
C CYS A 169 4.52 -13.48 -24.58
N GLU A 170 4.86 -14.11 -25.69
CA GLU A 170 4.15 -15.30 -26.19
C GLU A 170 4.31 -16.49 -25.23
N ALA A 171 5.51 -16.71 -24.68
CA ALA A 171 5.75 -17.75 -23.68
C ALA A 171 4.95 -17.51 -22.39
N ASP A 172 4.98 -16.28 -21.86
CA ASP A 172 4.24 -15.89 -20.66
C ASP A 172 2.73 -16.02 -20.87
N LYS A 173 2.24 -15.67 -22.06
CA LYS A 173 0.84 -15.87 -22.44
C LYS A 173 0.44 -17.34 -22.43
N GLN A 174 1.29 -18.24 -22.95
CA GLN A 174 1.01 -19.67 -22.92
C GLN A 174 1.04 -20.23 -21.49
N GLN A 175 1.97 -19.75 -20.66
CA GLN A 175 2.03 -20.14 -19.25
C GLN A 175 0.77 -19.69 -18.48
N ALA A 176 0.29 -18.46 -18.70
CA ALA A 176 -0.93 -17.99 -18.06
C ALA A 176 -2.17 -18.82 -18.47
N LEU A 177 -2.21 -19.30 -19.72
CA LEU A 177 -3.29 -20.17 -20.19
C LEU A 177 -3.23 -21.56 -19.55
N SER A 178 -2.04 -22.14 -19.40
CA SER A 178 -1.87 -23.45 -18.74
C SER A 178 -2.20 -23.36 -17.24
N ASP A 179 -1.76 -22.30 -16.56
CA ASP A 179 -2.08 -22.06 -15.15
C ASP A 179 -3.59 -21.88 -14.93
N LYS A 180 -4.27 -21.17 -15.84
CA LYS A 180 -5.72 -21.04 -15.82
C LYS A 180 -6.41 -22.41 -15.96
N GLN A 181 -6.00 -23.22 -16.93
CA GLN A 181 -6.56 -24.56 -17.12
C GLN A 181 -6.32 -25.47 -15.90
N ALA A 182 -5.14 -25.40 -15.29
CA ALA A 182 -4.83 -26.13 -14.06
C ALA A 182 -5.71 -25.66 -12.88
N SER A 183 -5.96 -24.35 -12.78
CA SER A 183 -6.85 -23.80 -11.74
C SER A 183 -8.30 -24.20 -11.95
N ASP A 184 -8.79 -24.23 -13.19
CA ASP A 184 -10.15 -24.64 -13.52
C ASP A 184 -10.36 -26.15 -13.20
N LEU A 185 -9.37 -27.00 -13.48
CA LEU A 185 -9.38 -28.42 -13.11
C LEU A 185 -9.39 -28.60 -11.59
N SER A 186 -8.58 -27.83 -10.86
CA SER A 186 -8.54 -27.85 -9.39
C SER A 186 -9.88 -27.44 -8.77
N LEU A 187 -10.55 -26.44 -9.34
CA LEU A 187 -11.88 -26.04 -8.89
C LEU A 187 -12.91 -27.16 -9.10
N ALA A 188 -12.92 -27.79 -10.28
CA ALA A 188 -13.83 -28.91 -10.57
C ALA A 188 -13.58 -30.11 -9.64
N GLU A 189 -12.32 -30.43 -9.34
CA GLU A 189 -11.98 -31.45 -8.35
C GLU A 189 -12.41 -31.07 -6.94
N CYS A 190 -12.29 -29.79 -6.57
CA CYS A 190 -12.76 -29.27 -5.28
C CYS A 190 -14.28 -29.35 -5.17
N GLU A 191 -15.02 -28.98 -6.23
CA GLU A 191 -16.47 -29.11 -6.30
C GLU A 191 -16.92 -30.57 -6.22
N LYS A 192 -16.23 -31.48 -6.93
CA LYS A 192 -16.51 -32.92 -6.85
C LYS A 192 -16.23 -33.46 -5.44
N ARG A 193 -15.10 -33.11 -4.84
CA ARG A 193 -14.80 -33.49 -3.45
C ARG A 193 -15.80 -32.89 -2.47
N TYR A 194 -16.32 -31.70 -2.75
CA TYR A 194 -17.37 -31.06 -1.97
C TYR A 194 -18.69 -31.83 -2.09
N THR A 195 -19.12 -32.22 -3.30
CA THR A 195 -20.33 -33.04 -3.50
C THR A 195 -20.18 -34.43 -2.89
N ASP A 196 -19.00 -35.04 -3.01
CA ASP A 196 -18.71 -36.37 -2.47
C ASP A 196 -18.62 -36.35 -0.94
N ALA A 197 -17.98 -35.31 -0.35
CA ALA A 197 -17.91 -35.12 1.10
C ALA A 197 -19.24 -34.72 1.73
N LEU A 198 -20.11 -34.05 0.96
CA LEU A 198 -21.48 -33.80 1.40
C LEU A 198 -22.29 -35.09 1.48
N GLY A 199 -21.99 -36.11 0.69
CA GLY A 199 -22.68 -37.41 0.72
C GLY A 199 -24.22 -37.28 0.80
N PRO A 200 -24.94 -38.31 1.23
CA PRO A 200 -26.35 -38.20 1.57
C PRO A 200 -26.58 -37.51 2.93
N HIS A 201 -25.77 -36.51 3.33
CA HIS A 201 -26.06 -35.70 4.54
C HIS A 201 -27.17 -34.65 4.35
N HIS A 202 -27.92 -34.73 3.24
CA HIS A 202 -29.31 -34.26 3.20
C HIS A 202 -30.28 -35.09 4.04
N ASN A 203 -29.78 -36.00 4.87
CA ASN A 203 -30.47 -36.50 6.04
C ASN A 203 -30.49 -35.41 7.11
N CYS A 204 -31.29 -34.37 6.87
CA CYS A 204 -31.80 -33.58 7.98
C CYS A 204 -32.39 -34.59 8.97
N ALA A 205 -31.83 -34.64 10.18
CA ALA A 205 -32.21 -35.64 11.16
C ALA A 205 -33.73 -35.56 11.40
N LYS A 206 -34.36 -36.71 11.63
CA LYS A 206 -35.82 -36.86 11.73
C LYS A 206 -36.47 -35.65 12.40
N ASP A 207 -37.54 -35.12 11.80
CA ASP A 207 -38.28 -34.00 12.38
C ASP A 207 -38.53 -34.22 13.88
N ASN A 208 -38.23 -33.19 14.67
CA ASN A 208 -38.28 -33.18 16.13
C ASN A 208 -37.17 -33.98 16.83
N GLU A 209 -36.04 -34.25 16.18
CA GLU A 209 -34.83 -34.69 16.88
C GLU A 209 -34.48 -33.68 17.98
N ILE A 210 -34.20 -34.17 19.18
CA ILE A 210 -33.74 -33.32 20.28
C ILE A 210 -32.21 -33.34 20.27
N VAL A 211 -31.62 -32.18 19.99
CA VAL A 211 -30.16 -31.97 20.04
C VAL A 211 -29.80 -31.28 21.36
N THR A 212 -28.77 -31.78 22.02
CA THR A 212 -28.28 -31.21 23.28
C THR A 212 -27.01 -30.41 23.03
N ALA A 213 -27.00 -29.16 23.47
CA ALA A 213 -25.82 -28.30 23.47
C ALA A 213 -24.81 -28.77 24.53
N SER A 214 -23.55 -28.34 24.40
CA SER A 214 -22.47 -28.68 25.34
C SER A 214 -22.75 -28.26 26.80
N ASN A 215 -23.63 -27.29 27.02
CA ASN A 215 -24.08 -26.86 28.35
C ASN A 215 -25.34 -27.58 28.86
N GLY A 216 -25.80 -28.63 28.17
CA GLY A 216 -26.98 -29.41 28.54
C GLY A 216 -28.32 -28.84 28.08
N LYS A 217 -28.36 -27.63 27.48
CA LYS A 217 -29.61 -27.08 26.91
C LYS A 217 -30.08 -27.93 25.72
N ARG A 218 -31.39 -28.14 25.60
CA ARG A 218 -32.00 -28.99 24.57
C ARG A 218 -32.70 -28.15 23.52
N TYR A 219 -32.54 -28.54 22.26
CA TYR A 219 -33.12 -27.88 21.09
C TYR A 219 -33.90 -28.90 20.26
N SER A 220 -35.10 -28.55 19.80
CA SER A 220 -35.85 -29.32 18.81
C SER A 220 -35.36 -28.94 17.42
N ALA A 221 -34.81 -29.90 16.70
CA ALA A 221 -34.51 -29.77 15.29
C ALA A 221 -35.80 -29.90 14.47
N ARG A 222 -36.04 -28.95 13.57
CA ARG A 222 -37.06 -29.06 12.52
C ARG A 222 -36.41 -28.91 11.17
N CYS A 223 -36.70 -29.87 10.32
CA CYS A 223 -36.19 -29.97 8.98
C CYS A 223 -37.23 -29.42 8.02
N LYS A 224 -37.14 -28.13 7.72
CA LYS A 224 -38.07 -27.49 6.79
C LYS A 224 -37.34 -27.00 5.56
N ARG A 225 -37.88 -27.35 4.39
CA ARG A 225 -37.62 -26.59 3.16
C ARG A 225 -38.38 -25.27 3.25
N GLY A 226 -37.70 -24.19 3.59
CA GLY A 226 -38.26 -22.85 3.48
C GLY A 226 -37.25 -21.72 3.60
N THR A 227 -37.46 -20.63 2.85
CA THR A 227 -36.79 -19.34 3.09
C THR A 227 -37.38 -18.75 4.37
N GLY A 228 -36.59 -18.71 5.45
CA GLY A 228 -36.99 -18.04 6.68
C GLY A 228 -37.06 -16.53 6.45
N THR A 229 -38.26 -16.00 6.19
CA THR A 229 -38.54 -14.57 6.38
C THR A 229 -39.08 -14.40 7.80
N GLY A 230 -38.16 -14.33 8.77
CA GLY A 230 -38.45 -14.19 10.20
C GLY A 230 -37.49 -13.21 10.89
N SER A 231 -38.03 -12.43 11.81
CA SER A 231 -37.52 -11.14 12.31
C SER A 231 -36.13 -11.10 12.96
N VAL A 232 -35.55 -9.88 12.93
CA VAL A 232 -34.35 -9.37 13.64
C VAL A 232 -33.23 -10.39 13.84
N VAL A 233 -32.34 -10.44 12.85
CA VAL A 233 -31.03 -11.07 12.97
C VAL A 233 -30.24 -10.29 14.04
N ILE A 234 -30.05 -10.88 15.23
CA ILE A 234 -29.37 -10.20 16.35
C ILE A 234 -27.86 -10.06 16.10
N SER A 235 -27.30 -10.75 15.13
CA SER A 235 -25.85 -10.73 14.90
C SER A 235 -25.44 -11.05 13.48
N PRO A 236 -24.34 -10.43 12.99
CA PRO A 236 -23.79 -10.72 11.68
C PRO A 236 -23.45 -12.21 11.56
N MET A 237 -23.58 -12.73 10.34
CA MET A 237 -23.21 -14.10 9.99
C MET A 237 -21.83 -14.45 10.54
N LYS A 238 -21.77 -15.45 11.41
CA LYS A 238 -20.51 -16.12 11.73
C LYS A 238 -20.43 -17.39 10.89
N SER A 239 -19.31 -17.56 10.18
CA SER A 239 -19.02 -18.80 9.47
C SER A 239 -18.69 -19.89 10.49
N TYR A 240 -19.52 -20.93 10.59
CA TYR A 240 -19.24 -22.08 11.44
C TYR A 240 -19.01 -23.31 10.59
N ILE A 241 -17.91 -24.00 10.87
CA ILE A 241 -17.53 -25.23 10.17
C ILE A 241 -18.53 -26.36 10.45
N ALA A 242 -19.21 -26.35 11.61
CA ALA A 242 -20.13 -27.41 12.01
C ALA A 242 -21.41 -26.90 12.71
N ARG A 243 -22.49 -27.63 12.48
CA ARG A 243 -23.83 -27.48 13.08
C ARG A 243 -23.82 -27.38 14.60
N GLN A 244 -23.04 -28.21 15.29
CA GLN A 244 -22.96 -28.21 16.76
C GLN A 244 -22.40 -26.89 17.31
N GLY A 245 -21.42 -26.29 16.63
CA GLY A 245 -20.84 -25.01 17.06
C GLY A 245 -21.85 -23.86 17.02
N CYS A 246 -22.79 -23.92 16.07
CA CYS A 246 -23.88 -22.96 15.93
C CYS A 246 -24.90 -23.10 17.08
N ILE A 247 -25.23 -24.33 17.47
CA ILE A 247 -26.09 -24.64 18.64
C ILE A 247 -25.42 -24.20 19.95
N ASP A 248 -24.14 -24.49 20.13
CA ASP A 248 -23.39 -24.13 21.34
C ASP A 248 -23.17 -22.61 21.48
N ASP A 249 -23.08 -21.88 20.36
CA ASP A 249 -23.03 -20.42 20.39
C ASP A 249 -24.37 -19.80 20.78
N CYS A 250 -25.47 -20.35 20.26
CA CYS A 250 -26.82 -19.95 20.67
C CYS A 250 -27.04 -20.24 22.16
N SER A 251 -26.63 -21.41 22.65
CA SER A 251 -26.86 -21.84 24.04
C SER A 251 -26.15 -20.96 25.09
N ARG A 252 -25.02 -20.35 24.72
CA ARG A 252 -24.26 -19.37 25.53
C ARG A 252 -24.83 -17.95 25.46
N THR A 253 -25.65 -17.65 24.46
CA THR A 253 -26.23 -16.32 24.26
C THR A 253 -27.61 -16.28 24.90
N THR A 254 -27.78 -15.51 25.98
CA THR A 254 -29.04 -15.42 26.74
C THR A 254 -30.22 -14.95 25.89
N SER A 255 -29.97 -14.14 24.87
CA SER A 255 -30.98 -13.65 23.95
C SER A 255 -31.26 -14.58 22.77
N CYS A 256 -30.61 -15.75 22.64
CA CYS A 256 -30.83 -16.64 21.50
C CYS A 256 -31.87 -17.72 21.84
N THR A 257 -33.00 -17.70 21.13
CA THR A 257 -34.11 -18.66 21.31
C THR A 257 -34.22 -19.66 20.16
N ALA A 258 -33.74 -19.30 18.98
CA ALA A 258 -33.67 -20.19 17.83
C ALA A 258 -32.41 -19.95 17.01
N VAL A 259 -31.99 -20.99 16.30
CA VAL A 259 -30.85 -20.91 15.40
C VAL A 259 -31.15 -21.63 14.09
N GLN A 260 -30.73 -21.03 12.97
CA GLN A 260 -30.84 -21.62 11.63
C GLN A 260 -29.45 -21.86 11.08
N TYR A 261 -29.18 -23.11 10.70
CA TYR A 261 -27.90 -23.50 10.11
C TYR A 261 -28.09 -23.84 8.63
N SER A 262 -27.32 -23.19 7.77
CA SER A 262 -27.19 -23.56 6.36
C SER A 262 -25.96 -24.44 6.20
N ALA A 263 -26.17 -25.73 5.95
CA ALA A 263 -25.06 -26.65 5.65
C ALA A 263 -24.33 -26.26 4.36
N ALA A 264 -25.08 -25.81 3.34
CA ALA A 264 -24.52 -25.36 2.06
C ALA A 264 -23.58 -24.17 2.23
N LEU A 265 -23.99 -23.16 3.00
CA LEU A 265 -23.23 -21.93 3.18
C LEU A 265 -22.30 -21.94 4.41
N ARG A 266 -22.36 -22.99 5.26
CA ARG A 266 -21.69 -23.06 6.57
C ARG A 266 -21.96 -21.82 7.43
N GLN A 267 -23.19 -21.34 7.37
CA GLN A 267 -23.64 -20.11 8.02
C GLN A 267 -24.66 -20.40 9.11
N CYS A 268 -24.58 -19.61 10.18
CA CYS A 268 -25.43 -19.71 11.36
C CYS A 268 -26.16 -18.38 11.57
N HIS A 269 -27.48 -18.43 11.68
CA HIS A 269 -28.32 -17.28 12.02
C HIS A 269 -28.96 -17.49 13.38
N ARG A 270 -28.84 -16.49 14.26
CA ARG A 270 -29.41 -16.52 15.62
C ARG A 270 -30.60 -15.58 15.71
N TYR A 271 -31.64 -16.03 16.39
CA TYR A 271 -32.91 -15.30 16.53
C TYR A 271 -33.25 -15.15 18.01
N SER A 272 -33.80 -13.98 18.39
CA SER A 272 -34.15 -13.69 19.80
C SER A 272 -35.60 -13.95 20.14
N ASN A 273 -36.48 -13.95 19.14
CA ASN A 273 -37.90 -14.11 19.35
C ASN A 273 -38.47 -15.16 18.40
N ILE A 274 -39.40 -15.96 18.92
CA ILE A 274 -40.06 -17.06 18.21
C ILE A 274 -41.13 -16.46 17.30
N GLY A 275 -40.68 -15.95 16.15
CA GLY A 275 -41.51 -15.48 15.05
C GLY A 275 -40.96 -15.99 13.72
N ILE A 276 -40.75 -17.30 13.61
CA ILE A 276 -40.24 -17.91 12.37
C ILE A 276 -41.43 -18.18 11.45
N ASN A 277 -41.66 -17.29 10.49
CA ASN A 277 -42.57 -17.52 9.39
C ASN A 277 -41.83 -18.30 8.30
N TYR A 278 -42.32 -19.50 7.96
CA TYR A 278 -41.67 -20.38 6.98
C TYR A 278 -42.26 -20.11 5.58
N GLY A 279 -41.55 -19.34 4.74
CA GLY A 279 -41.85 -19.19 3.31
C GLY A 279 -41.19 -20.29 2.47
N SER A 280 -41.64 -20.54 1.25
CA SER A 280 -41.19 -21.67 0.40
C SER A 280 -39.94 -21.37 -0.42
N ASN A 281 -39.00 -22.35 -0.48
CA ASN A 281 -38.02 -22.65 -1.55
C ASN A 281 -36.50 -22.68 -1.26
N THR A 282 -36.03 -22.86 -0.02
CA THR A 282 -34.61 -23.25 0.25
C THR A 282 -34.48 -24.21 1.45
N HIS A 283 -33.44 -25.03 1.49
CA HIS A 283 -33.22 -26.02 2.56
C HIS A 283 -32.44 -25.43 3.75
N TYR A 284 -33.00 -25.49 4.97
CA TYR A 284 -32.27 -25.17 6.20
C TYR A 284 -32.67 -26.07 7.37
N ASP A 285 -31.76 -26.22 8.32
CA ASP A 285 -32.05 -26.81 9.61
C ASP A 285 -32.43 -25.69 10.58
N ALA A 286 -33.65 -25.73 11.12
CA ALA A 286 -34.11 -24.77 12.13
C ALA A 286 -34.15 -25.46 13.49
N TYR A 287 -33.46 -24.90 14.48
CA TYR A 287 -33.43 -25.41 15.85
C TYR A 287 -34.15 -24.43 16.76
N LEU A 288 -35.16 -24.92 17.46
CA LEU A 288 -35.92 -24.17 18.45
C LEU A 288 -35.52 -24.64 19.84
N ALA A 289 -35.16 -23.73 20.75
CA ALA A 289 -34.95 -24.10 22.15
C ALA A 289 -36.27 -24.65 22.73
N ILE A 290 -36.20 -25.80 23.42
CA ILE A 290 -37.34 -26.40 24.15
C ILE A 290 -37.19 -26.09 25.64
#